data_AF-A0A7C2QB69-F1
#
_entry.id   AF-A0A7C2QB69-F1
#
_cell.length_a   1.000
_cell.length_b   1.000
_cell.length_c   1.000
_cell.angle_alpha   90.00
_cell.angle_beta   90.00
_cell.angle_gamma   90.00
#
_symmetry.space_group_name_H-M   'P 1'
#
loop_
_entity.id
_entity.type
_entity.pdbx_description
1 polymer ?
#
loop_
_entity_poly.entity_id
_entity_poly.type
_entity_poly.pdbx_seq_one_letter_code
_entity_poly.pdbx_strand_id
1 'polypeptide(L)'
;LFYARLTVEALIEVLRGQRTVRETFAGPVRIADLSGKAAERGLSELLVVMSLISLSLGLFNLFPIPVLDGGLILMLFVEWAMGLVGRELTMSLREKIQTVGLALILLLMGYVLYSDIAITLSERARPENPPPAHTKP
;
A
#
# COMPACT_ATOMS: atom_id res chain seq x y z
N LEU A 1 -12.26 21.25 8.09
CA LEU A 1 -13.23 20.36 8.77
C LEU A 1 -13.84 19.32 7.82
N PHE A 2 -14.31 19.70 6.62
CA PHE A 2 -14.85 18.76 5.62
C PHE A 2 -13.85 17.64 5.24
N TYR A 3 -12.61 17.99 4.87
CA TYR A 3 -11.59 17.00 4.53
C TYR A 3 -11.21 16.08 5.68
N ALA A 4 -11.20 16.58 6.92
CA ALA A 4 -10.93 15.75 8.09
C ALA A 4 -12.03 14.70 8.31
N ARG A 5 -13.29 15.05 8.02
CA ARG A 5 -14.39 14.09 8.06
C ARG A 5 -14.28 13.04 6.96
N LEU A 6 -13.95 13.44 5.73
CA LEU A 6 -13.71 12.50 4.64
C LEU A 6 -12.58 11.52 4.96
N THR A 7 -11.49 11.98 5.56
CA THR A 7 -10.39 11.11 5.98
C THR A 7 -10.82 10.13 7.09
N VAL A 8 -11.62 10.59 8.06
CA VAL A 8 -12.13 9.74 9.15
C VAL A 8 -13.16 8.74 8.65
N GLU A 9 -14.05 9.13 7.75
CA GLU A 9 -15.03 8.24 7.12
C GLU A 9 -14.32 7.18 6.26
N ALA A 10 -13.34 7.58 5.46
CA ALA A 10 -12.50 6.66 4.70
C ALA A 10 -11.75 5.67 5.62
N LEU A 11 -11.22 6.15 6.76
CA LEU A 11 -10.60 5.29 7.77
C LEU A 11 -11.59 4.26 8.33
N ILE A 12 -12.81 4.68 8.65
CA ILE A 12 -13.85 3.80 9.21
C ILE A 12 -14.31 2.76 8.17
N GLU A 13 -14.47 3.13 6.90
CA GLU A 13 -14.87 2.20 5.83
C GLU A 13 -13.81 1.13 5.56
N VAL A 14 -12.53 1.53 5.58
CA VAL A 14 -11.41 0.59 5.41
C VAL A 14 -11.32 -0.36 6.61
N LEU A 15 -11.48 0.14 7.84
CA LEU A 15 -11.52 -0.69 9.05
C LEU A 15 -12.72 -1.65 9.10
N ARG A 16 -13.84 -1.29 8.46
CA ARG A 16 -15.03 -2.16 8.33
C ARG A 16 -14.88 -3.24 7.25
N GLY A 17 -13.74 -3.30 6.55
CA GLY A 17 -13.46 -4.34 5.56
C GLY A 17 -14.31 -4.27 4.29
N GLN A 18 -14.98 -3.14 4.04
CA GLN A 18 -15.86 -2.97 2.87
C GLN A 18 -15.09 -2.73 1.56
N ARG A 19 -13.75 -2.57 1.62
CA ARG A 19 -12.87 -2.58 0.45
C ARG A 19 -11.87 -3.72 0.53
N THR A 20 -11.84 -4.52 -0.53
CA THR A 20 -10.88 -5.62 -0.66
C THR A 20 -9.48 -5.04 -0.72
N VAL A 21 -8.61 -5.45 0.21
CA VAL A 21 -7.19 -5.07 0.34
C VAL A 21 -6.43 -5.14 -1.01
N ARG A 22 -6.87 -6.04 -1.90
CA ARG A 22 -6.32 -6.28 -3.24
C ARG A 22 -6.59 -5.16 -4.26
N GLU A 23 -7.66 -4.38 -4.07
CA GLU A 23 -7.98 -3.20 -4.90
C GLU A 23 -7.33 -1.92 -4.35
N THR A 24 -7.06 -1.90 -3.03
CA THR A 24 -6.50 -0.75 -2.31
C THR A 24 -5.01 -0.54 -2.61
N PHE A 25 -4.25 -1.61 -2.88
CA PHE A 25 -2.85 -1.51 -3.27
C PHE A 25 -2.72 -1.24 -4.78
N ALA A 26 -2.98 0.00 -5.20
CA ALA A 26 -2.59 0.47 -6.52
C ALA A 26 -1.06 0.39 -6.66
N GLY A 27 -0.57 -0.16 -7.77
CA GLY A 27 0.87 -0.19 -8.05
C GLY A 27 1.47 1.22 -8.17
N PRO A 28 2.80 1.39 -7.99
CA PRO A 28 3.44 2.71 -8.00
C PRO A 28 3.17 3.54 -9.27
N VAL A 29 3.12 2.90 -10.44
CA VAL A 29 2.83 3.55 -11.72
C VAL A 29 1.38 4.05 -11.74
N ARG A 30 0.44 3.25 -11.24
CA ARG A 30 -0.98 3.65 -11.18
C ARG A 30 -1.23 4.74 -10.14
N ILE A 31 -0.51 4.72 -9.01
CA ILE A 31 -0.51 5.81 -8.04
C ILE A 31 -0.02 7.12 -8.69
N ALA A 32 1.05 7.05 -9.49
CA ALA A 32 1.57 8.21 -10.20
C ALA A 32 0.57 8.78 -11.23
N ASP A 33 -0.09 7.91 -12.01
CA ASP A 33 -1.14 8.32 -12.96
C ASP A 33 -2.36 8.96 -12.27
N LEU A 34 -2.87 8.32 -11.21
CA LEU A 34 -3.99 8.86 -10.42
C LEU A 34 -3.64 10.22 -9.78
N SER A 35 -2.42 10.35 -9.26
CA SER A 35 -1.95 11.60 -8.65
C SER A 35 -1.78 12.71 -9.69
N GLY A 36 -1.27 12.38 -10.88
CA GLY A 36 -1.15 13.33 -12.00
C GLY A 36 -2.52 13.86 -12.45
N LYS A 37 -3.49 12.96 -12.66
CA LYS A 37 -4.87 13.34 -13.01
C LYS A 37 -5.55 14.16 -11.91
N ALA A 38 -5.29 13.84 -10.64
CA ALA A 38 -5.83 14.61 -9.52
C ALA A 38 -5.20 16.01 -9.43
N ALA A 39 -3.91 16.15 -9.70
CA ALA A 39 -3.23 17.44 -9.75
C ALA A 39 -3.80 18.35 -10.85
N GLU A 40 -4.13 17.80 -12.03
CA GLU A 40 -4.77 18.55 -13.11
C GLU A 40 -6.19 19.03 -12.75
N ARG A 41 -6.91 18.28 -11.92
CA ARG A 41 -8.26 18.63 -11.44
C ARG A 41 -8.27 19.62 -10.27
N GLY A 42 -7.09 19.96 -9.74
CA GLY A 42 -6.90 20.96 -8.70
C GLY A 42 -6.62 20.40 -7.30
N LEU A 43 -6.33 21.31 -6.37
CA LEU A 43 -5.84 20.98 -5.02
C LEU A 43 -6.82 20.13 -4.20
N SER A 44 -8.13 20.31 -4.38
CA SER A 44 -9.14 19.55 -3.64
C SER A 44 -9.08 18.06 -3.94
N GLU A 45 -9.00 17.69 -5.23
CA GLU A 45 -8.91 16.30 -5.68
C GLU A 45 -7.57 15.68 -5.31
N LEU A 46 -6.48 16.45 -5.44
CA LEU A 46 -5.15 16.00 -5.03
C LEU A 46 -5.11 15.62 -3.54
N LEU A 47 -5.72 16.43 -2.66
CA LEU A 47 -5.78 16.13 -1.23
C LEU A 47 -6.56 14.85 -0.91
N VAL A 48 -7.61 14.54 -1.68
CA VAL A 48 -8.38 13.30 -1.53
C VAL A 48 -7.55 12.09 -1.97
N VAL A 49 -6.85 12.18 -3.10
CA VAL A 49 -5.97 11.08 -3.55
C VAL A 49 -4.82 10.88 -2.57
N MET A 50 -4.19 11.96 -2.09
CA MET A 50 -3.13 11.89 -1.09
C MET A 50 -3.63 11.26 0.22
N SER A 51 -4.82 11.62 0.71
CA SER A 51 -5.33 11.05 1.96
C SER A 51 -5.60 9.56 1.84
N LEU A 52 -6.12 9.10 0.70
CA LEU A 52 -6.32 7.67 0.43
C LEU A 52 -4.99 6.90 0.37
N ILE A 53 -3.98 7.44 -0.32
CA ILE A 53 -2.65 6.81 -0.41
C ILE A 53 -2.00 6.75 0.98
N SER A 54 -1.97 7.86 1.71
CA SER A 54 -1.38 7.92 3.04
C SER A 54 -2.07 6.97 4.03
N LEU A 55 -3.41 6.88 3.97
CA LEU A 55 -4.15 5.94 4.79
C LEU A 55 -3.79 4.49 4.47
N SER A 56 -3.75 4.13 3.18
CA SER A 56 -3.37 2.79 2.75
C SER A 56 -1.94 2.43 3.16
N LEU A 57 -1.00 3.36 3.02
CA LEU A 57 0.40 3.16 3.42
C LEU A 57 0.54 3.05 4.94
N GLY A 58 -0.19 3.88 5.69
CA GLY A 58 -0.25 3.80 7.15
C GLY A 58 -0.77 2.45 7.64
N LEU A 59 -1.85 1.94 7.03
CA LEU A 59 -2.39 0.61 7.36
C LEU A 59 -1.43 -0.52 6.98
N PHE A 60 -0.77 -0.43 5.83
CA PHE A 60 0.25 -1.39 5.42
C PHE A 60 1.43 -1.40 6.40
N ASN A 61 1.91 -0.23 6.81
CA ASN A 61 3.00 -0.10 7.77
C ASN A 61 2.66 -0.66 9.15
N LEU A 62 1.39 -0.78 9.52
CA LEU A 62 0.98 -1.41 10.78
C LEU A 62 1.01 -2.94 10.75
N PHE A 63 1.24 -3.57 9.59
CA PHE A 63 1.40 -5.01 9.54
C PHE A 63 2.63 -5.48 10.32
N PRO A 64 2.56 -6.68 10.94
CA PRO A 64 3.65 -7.24 11.74
C PRO A 64 4.78 -7.81 10.86
N ILE A 65 5.26 -7.01 9.91
CA ILE A 65 6.34 -7.35 8.99
C ILE A 65 7.61 -6.65 9.49
N PRO A 66 8.75 -7.34 9.69
CA PRO A 66 9.98 -6.68 10.11
C PRO A 66 10.37 -5.58 9.13
N VAL A 67 11.08 -4.56 9.60
CA VAL A 67 11.38 -3.27 8.92
C VAL A 67 10.22 -2.28 8.87
N LEU A 68 8.95 -2.72 8.91
CA LEU A 68 7.79 -1.83 9.04
C LEU A 68 7.55 -1.41 10.49
N ASP A 69 6.80 -0.31 10.67
CA ASP A 69 6.44 0.24 11.98
C ASP A 69 5.71 -0.79 12.86
N GLY A 70 4.78 -1.56 12.29
CA GLY A 70 4.06 -2.63 12.96
C GLY A 70 4.96 -3.81 13.34
N GLY A 71 5.99 -4.09 12.55
CA GLY A 71 7.03 -5.06 12.90
C GLY A 71 7.87 -4.60 14.09
N LEU A 72 8.24 -3.32 14.14
CA LEU A 72 8.93 -2.73 15.30
C LEU A 72 8.07 -2.81 16.56
N ILE A 73 6.79 -2.42 16.47
CA ILE A 73 5.83 -2.51 17.57
C ILE A 73 5.73 -3.96 18.06
N LEU A 74 5.61 -4.93 17.15
CA LEU A 74 5.56 -6.34 17.50
C LEU A 74 6.85 -6.81 18.18
N MET A 75 8.03 -6.43 17.67
CA MET A 75 9.30 -6.79 18.29
C MET A 75 9.44 -6.22 19.69
N LEU A 76 9.03 -4.97 19.92
CA LEU A 76 9.01 -4.37 21.25
C LEU A 76 8.02 -5.08 22.18
N PHE A 77 6.85 -5.45 21.68
CA PHE A 77 5.87 -6.21 22.44
C PHE A 77 6.41 -7.60 22.84
N VAL A 78 7.07 -8.30 21.92
CA VAL A 78 7.71 -9.59 22.19
C VAL A 78 8.84 -9.43 23.21
N GLU A 79 9.69 -8.42 23.07
CA GLU A 79 10.78 -8.14 24.01
C GLU A 79 10.26 -7.84 25.42
N TRP A 80 9.22 -7.00 25.52
CA TRP A 80 8.53 -6.72 26.77
C TRP A 80 7.94 -8.00 27.39
N ALA A 81 7.25 -8.81 26.60
CA ALA A 81 6.67 -10.07 27.06
C ALA A 81 7.74 -11.08 27.51
N MET A 82 8.87 -11.15 26.83
CA MET A 82 9.99 -12.02 27.19
C MET A 82 10.69 -11.56 28.46
N GLY A 83 10.81 -10.25 28.65
CA GLY A 83 11.35 -9.64 29.87
C GLY A 83 10.57 -10.02 31.13
N LEU A 84 9.26 -10.27 31.02
CA LEU A 84 8.44 -10.79 32.14
C LEU A 84 8.89 -12.18 32.61
N VAL A 85 9.52 -12.96 31.74
CA VAL A 85 10.05 -14.32 32.01
C VAL A 85 11.58 -14.29 32.21
N GLY A 86 12.18 -13.09 32.29
CA GLY A 86 13.63 -12.91 32.50
C GLY A 86 14.48 -13.31 31.29
N ARG A 87 13.92 -13.26 30.07
CA ARG A 87 14.67 -13.52 28.84
C ARG A 87 14.66 -12.27 27.98
N GLU A 88 15.75 -12.06 27.24
CA GLU A 88 15.90 -10.92 26.34
C GLU A 88 16.12 -11.42 24.92
N LEU A 89 15.64 -10.65 23.94
CA LEU A 89 15.98 -10.90 22.54
C LEU A 89 17.44 -10.51 22.32
N THR A 90 18.25 -11.46 21.87
CA THR A 90 19.65 -11.17 21.56
C THR A 90 19.74 -10.20 20.38
N MET A 91 20.71 -9.28 20.45
CA MET A 91 20.94 -8.29 19.37
C MET A 91 21.12 -8.97 18.01
N SER A 92 21.84 -10.08 17.96
CA SER A 92 22.05 -10.86 16.73
C SER A 92 20.75 -11.45 16.16
N LEU A 93 19.78 -11.83 16.99
CA LEU A 93 18.49 -12.33 16.52
C LEU A 93 17.64 -11.18 15.94
N ARG A 94 17.63 -10.02 16.61
CA ARG A 94 16.95 -8.81 16.12
C ARG A 94 17.50 -8.37 14.76
N GLU A 95 18.82 -8.32 14.62
CA GLU A 95 19.50 -7.99 13.35
C GLU A 95 19.15 -8.98 12.24
N LYS A 96 19.13 -10.29 12.53
CA LYS A 96 18.74 -11.31 11.55
C LYS A 96 17.29 -11.15 11.11
N ILE A 97 16.36 -10.95 12.04
CA ILE A 97 14.93 -10.74 11.73
C ILE A 97 14.75 -9.51 10.84
N GLN A 98 15.41 -8.40 11.18
CA GLN A 98 15.36 -7.17 10.38
C GLN A 98 15.97 -7.36 8.99
N THR A 99 17.12 -8.03 8.89
CA THR A 99 17.80 -8.28 7.61
C THR A 99 16.95 -9.16 6.69
N VAL A 100 16.36 -10.23 7.23
CA VAL A 100 15.46 -11.12 6.48
C VAL A 100 14.20 -10.36 6.04
N GLY A 101 13.62 -9.55 6.93
CA GLY A 101 12.48 -8.70 6.58
C GLY A 101 12.81 -7.71 5.46
N LEU A 102 13.97 -7.05 5.54
CA LEU A 102 14.42 -6.12 4.51
C LEU A 102 14.58 -6.82 3.16
N ALA A 103 15.25 -7.98 3.14
CA ALA A 103 15.43 -8.75 1.91
C ALA A 103 14.08 -9.16 1.29
N LEU A 104 13.12 -9.59 2.12
CA LEU A 104 11.78 -9.95 1.68
C LEU A 104 11.02 -8.74 1.11
N ILE A 105 11.06 -7.59 1.78
CA ILE A 105 10.44 -6.34 1.32
C ILE A 105 11.05 -5.90 0.00
N LEU A 106 12.37 -5.91 -0.14
CA LEU A 106 13.05 -5.53 -1.39
C LEU A 106 12.68 -6.46 -2.54
N LEU A 107 12.60 -7.76 -2.28
CA LEU A 107 12.18 -8.76 -3.27
C LEU A 107 10.72 -8.55 -3.69
N LEU A 108 9.82 -8.31 -2.72
CA LEU A 108 8.42 -7.99 -2.99
C LEU A 108 8.29 -6.69 -3.78
N MET A 109 9.04 -5.65 -3.40
CA MET A 109 9.05 -4.37 -4.10
C MET A 109 9.50 -4.54 -5.55
N GLY A 110 10.57 -5.29 -5.79
CA GLY A 110 11.02 -5.63 -7.14
C GLY A 110 9.97 -6.39 -7.95
N TYR A 111 9.30 -7.37 -7.35
CA TYR A 111 8.22 -8.13 -7.98
C TYR A 111 7.02 -7.24 -8.34
N VAL A 112 6.59 -6.38 -7.40
CA VAL A 112 5.47 -5.45 -7.61
C VAL A 112 5.80 -4.45 -8.71
N LEU A 113 6.99 -3.84 -8.70
CA LEU A 113 7.43 -2.93 -9.77
C LEU A 113 7.45 -3.63 -11.13
N TYR A 114 8.02 -4.83 -11.19
CA TYR A 114 8.05 -5.61 -12.43
C TYR A 114 6.64 -5.90 -12.94
N SER A 115 5.75 -6.36 -12.07
CA SER A 115 4.35 -6.66 -12.42
C SER A 115 3.62 -5.41 -12.90
N ASP A 116 3.78 -4.29 -12.22
CA ASP A 116 3.10 -3.03 -12.52
C ASP A 116 3.55 -2.45 -13.87
N ILE A 117 4.85 -2.51 -14.15
CA ILE A 117 5.42 -2.12 -15.46
C ILE A 117 4.92 -3.07 -16.55
N ALA A 118 4.94 -4.39 -16.32
CA ALA A 118 4.50 -5.38 -17.30
C ALA A 118 3.02 -5.19 -17.68
N ILE A 119 2.15 -4.95 -16.69
CA ILE A 119 0.74 -4.65 -16.92
C ILE A 119 0.58 -3.37 -17.73
N THR A 120 1.27 -2.29 -17.34
CA THR A 120 1.18 -0.98 -18.02
C THR A 120 1.63 -1.07 -19.49
N LEU A 121 2.69 -1.81 -19.77
CA LEU A 121 3.19 -2.02 -21.14
C LEU A 121 2.21 -2.86 -21.97
N SER A 122 1.61 -3.89 -21.38
CA SER A 122 0.60 -4.73 -22.04
C SER A 122 -0.66 -3.93 -22.42
N GLU A 123 -1.11 -3.03 -21.54
CA GLU A 123 -2.24 -2.13 -21.81
C GLU A 123 -1.97 -1.19 -22.99
N ARG A 124 -0.74 -0.64 -23.09
CA ARG A 124 -0.34 0.20 -24.23
C ARG A 124 -0.17 -0.57 -25.55
N ALA A 125 0.08 -1.88 -25.47
CA ALA A 125 0.31 -2.74 -26.64
C ALA A 125 -0.99 -3.36 -27.20
N ARG A 126 -2.14 -3.21 -26.53
CA ARG A 126 -3.41 -3.70 -27.04
C ARG A 126 -3.90 -2.83 -28.22
N PRO A 127 -4.07 -3.40 -29.42
CA PRO A 127 -4.74 -2.69 -30.51
C PRO A 127 -6.16 -2.35 -30.08
N GLU A 128 -6.59 -1.13 -30.36
CA GLU A 128 -7.95 -0.65 -30.14
C GLU A 128 -8.93 -1.67 -30.73
N ASN A 129 -9.79 -2.29 -29.90
CA ASN A 129 -10.88 -3.10 -30.43
C ASN A 129 -11.73 -2.17 -31.31
N PRO A 130 -11.94 -2.49 -32.60
CA PRO A 130 -12.79 -1.66 -33.44
C PRO A 130 -14.17 -1.54 -32.76
N PRO A 131 -14.79 -0.35 -32.78
CA PRO A 131 -16.09 -0.14 -32.16
C PRO A 131 -17.08 -1.18 -32.70
N PRO A 132 -17.98 -1.71 -31.85
CA PRO A 132 -18.98 -2.67 -32.30
C PRO A 132 -19.71 -2.07 -33.49
N ALA A 133 -19.71 -2.79 -34.61
CA ALA A 133 -20.36 -2.34 -35.84
C ALA A 133 -21.81 -1.96 -35.49
N HIS A 134 -22.09 -0.66 -35.49
CA HIS A 134 -23.46 -0.19 -35.45
C HIS A 134 -24.10 -0.67 -36.75
N THR A 135 -24.77 -1.82 -36.69
CA THR A 135 -25.78 -2.23 -37.67
C THR A 135 -26.88 -1.18 -37.60
N LYS A 136 -26.71 -0.12 -38.40
CA LYS A 136 -27.80 0.77 -38.75
C LYS A 136 -28.87 -0.08 -39.46
N PRO A 137 -30.15 0.03 -39.09
CA PRO A 137 -31.22 -0.34 -40.00
C PRO A 137 -31.27 0.62 -41.19
#